data_AF-A0A511DQ35-F1
#
_entry.id   AF-A0A511DQ35-F1
#
_cell.length_a   1.000
_cell.length_b   1.000
_cell.length_c   1.000
_cell.angle_alpha   90.00
_cell.angle_beta   90.00
_cell.angle_gamma   90.00
#
_symmetry.space_group_name_H-M   'P 1'
#
loop_
_entity.id
_entity.type
_entity.pdbx_description
1 polymer ?
#
loop_
_entity_poly.entity_id
_entity_poly.type
_entity_poly.pdbx_seq_one_letter_code
_entity_poly.pdbx_strand_id
1 'polypeptide(L)'
;MSALPIVEPPADRPAGHRGVPLLTEPSLGHYPEFRRFVTDTFGLDAERIGAAGLLRVEDRFYELVFLGRSGQPFPAGVEIHAVVPGVEPLDETTADLDIWAILDWLVTGVGGEWGSEALATTGRIYRVPAVAPRTVATSPDPSTRREALAFDLYGTLVDPLAISTDLERMMAPSAAELVASTWRRTQIDYAFRLTVMGRYEPFAQLTERSLDFALRAHDLTIGDDERAAVLARYDTLEPFPDTATALQELTDAGIEMVLLSNGNPAMLDACLDNSGLRAHFPRVISVDSVRVFKPHPAVYRYAAETLGRPIEEIRLVSCNPFDIVGAATAGMRTAWINRAGGAFDTIGAQPDVTVRSLAEVPDVLGIRGIRGIAASSPSTREPERP
;
A
#
# COMPACT_ATOMS: atom_id res chain seq x y z
N MET A 1 -1.50 35.58 5.55
CA MET A 1 -0.56 34.99 6.52
C MET A 1 -1.40 34.71 7.76
N SER A 2 -1.57 33.43 8.13
CA SER A 2 -2.28 33.07 9.37
C SER A 2 -1.46 33.57 10.56
N ALA A 3 -2.14 33.98 11.64
CA ALA A 3 -1.47 34.46 12.85
C ALA A 3 -0.67 33.33 13.52
N LEU A 4 0.47 33.65 14.14
CA LEU A 4 1.22 32.66 14.92
C LEU A 4 0.37 32.13 16.08
N PRO A 5 0.42 30.82 16.38
CA PRO A 5 -0.27 30.25 17.53
C PRO A 5 0.15 30.89 18.85
N ILE A 6 -0.82 31.08 19.74
CA ILE A 6 -0.64 31.60 21.10
C ILE A 6 -0.97 30.49 22.09
N VAL A 7 -0.11 30.26 23.08
CA VAL A 7 -0.33 29.24 24.12
C VAL A 7 -1.23 29.84 25.21
N GLU A 8 -2.33 29.16 25.52
CA GLU A 8 -3.30 29.57 26.54
C GLU A 8 -3.23 28.62 27.75
N PRO A 9 -3.44 29.11 28.99
CA PRO A 9 -3.36 28.28 30.18
C PRO A 9 -4.44 27.17 30.21
N PRO A 10 -4.13 25.97 30.73
CA PRO A 10 -5.05 24.82 30.69
C PRO A 10 -6.37 25.02 31.46
N ALA A 11 -6.40 25.96 32.41
CA ALA A 11 -7.51 26.19 33.33
C ALA A 11 -8.64 27.05 32.73
N ASP A 12 -8.36 27.78 31.65
CA ASP A 12 -9.32 28.68 31.00
C ASP A 12 -9.72 28.11 29.66
N ARG A 13 -10.61 27.10 29.67
CA ARG A 13 -11.29 26.62 28.46
C ARG A 13 -12.58 27.41 28.25
N PRO A 14 -12.63 28.41 27.35
CA PRO A 14 -13.89 29.10 27.06
C PRO A 14 -14.96 28.13 26.53
N ALA A 15 -16.23 28.49 26.69
CA ALA A 15 -17.33 27.67 26.19
C ALA A 15 -17.35 27.67 24.65
N GLY A 16 -17.58 26.51 24.01
CA GLY A 16 -17.70 26.38 22.54
C GLY A 16 -16.42 26.00 21.79
N HIS A 17 -15.48 25.29 22.42
CA HIS A 17 -14.20 24.90 21.82
C HIS A 17 -14.28 23.65 20.93
N ARG A 18 -13.41 23.61 19.92
CA ARG A 18 -13.30 22.53 18.93
C ARG A 18 -11.97 21.79 19.14
N GLY A 19 -12.00 20.52 19.55
CA GLY A 19 -10.78 19.73 19.75
C GLY A 19 -10.18 19.29 18.41
N VAL A 20 -8.85 19.42 18.25
CA VAL A 20 -8.08 18.91 17.10
C VAL A 20 -6.97 18.03 17.65
N PRO A 21 -7.12 16.70 17.68
CA PRO A 21 -6.12 15.79 18.23
C PRO A 21 -4.79 15.83 17.47
N LEU A 22 -3.83 16.63 17.94
CA LEU A 22 -2.45 16.57 17.44
C LEU A 22 -1.75 15.33 18.01
N LEU A 23 -1.55 14.30 17.20
CA LEU A 23 -0.88 13.06 17.56
C LEU A 23 0.63 13.34 17.73
N THR A 24 1.12 13.30 18.96
CA THR A 24 2.54 13.06 19.19
C THR A 24 2.72 11.87 20.12
N GLU A 25 3.70 11.04 19.78
CA GLU A 25 4.06 9.80 20.45
C GLU A 25 4.30 10.01 21.97
N PRO A 26 4.01 9.01 22.82
CA PRO A 26 4.17 9.05 24.28
C PRO A 26 5.63 9.19 24.68
N SER A 27 6.54 8.72 23.83
CA SER A 27 7.87 9.27 23.71
C SER A 27 7.82 10.36 22.65
N LEU A 28 7.78 11.63 23.05
CA LEU A 28 8.09 12.78 22.18
C LEU A 28 9.50 12.70 21.52
N GLY A 29 10.17 11.55 21.52
CA GLY A 29 11.61 11.37 21.40
C GLY A 29 12.02 10.38 20.32
N HIS A 30 11.75 10.69 19.06
CA HIS A 30 12.74 10.43 18.01
C HIS A 30 13.72 11.60 17.85
N TYR A 31 13.28 12.84 18.14
CA TYR A 31 14.10 14.05 18.11
C TYR A 31 14.02 14.78 19.48
N PRO A 32 15.09 14.75 20.29
CA PRO A 32 15.12 15.35 21.64
C PRO A 32 14.71 16.83 21.69
N GLU A 33 14.89 17.56 20.59
CA GLU A 33 14.64 18.99 20.46
C GLU A 33 13.14 19.31 20.45
N PHE A 34 12.33 18.53 19.73
CA PHE A 34 10.87 18.66 19.72
C PHE A 34 10.27 18.34 21.09
N ARG A 35 10.77 17.27 21.73
CA ARG A 35 10.37 16.92 23.10
C ARG A 35 10.58 18.09 24.04
N ARG A 36 11.80 18.61 24.05
CA ARG A 36 12.18 19.71 24.93
C ARG A 36 11.31 20.93 24.69
N PHE A 37 11.13 21.33 23.43
CA PHE A 37 10.30 22.49 23.08
C PHE A 37 8.87 22.36 23.60
N VAL A 38 8.22 21.21 23.39
CA VAL A 38 6.82 20.98 23.81
C VAL A 38 6.71 20.90 25.34
N THR A 39 7.63 20.19 25.99
CA THR A 39 7.66 20.08 27.46
C THR A 39 7.84 21.45 28.11
N ASP A 40 8.79 22.25 27.62
CA ASP A 40 9.05 23.60 28.13
C ASP A 40 7.86 24.54 27.85
N THR A 41 7.28 24.47 26.66
CA THR A 41 6.19 25.39 26.22
C THR A 41 4.90 25.18 26.99
N PHE A 42 4.54 23.93 27.29
CA PHE A 42 3.29 23.59 27.98
C PHE A 42 3.47 23.28 29.47
N GLY A 43 4.69 23.40 30.00
CA GLY A 43 4.99 23.10 31.41
C GLY A 43 4.66 21.66 31.80
N LEU A 44 4.87 20.71 30.88
CA LEU A 44 4.61 19.29 31.11
C LEU A 44 5.76 18.68 31.91
N ASP A 45 5.48 17.75 32.83
CA ASP A 45 6.54 16.97 33.49
C ASP A 45 6.87 15.74 32.64
N ALA A 46 8.15 15.36 32.60
CA ALA A 46 8.66 14.27 31.75
C ALA A 46 8.02 12.90 32.07
N GLU A 47 7.45 12.73 33.26
CA GLU A 47 6.81 11.49 33.74
C GLU A 47 5.27 11.55 33.75
N ARG A 48 4.67 12.73 33.50
CA ARG A 48 3.20 12.90 33.51
C ARG A 48 2.77 13.79 32.36
N ILE A 49 2.20 13.19 31.32
CA ILE A 49 1.39 13.92 30.34
C ILE A 49 0.10 14.35 31.07
N GLY A 50 0.12 15.57 31.63
CA GLY A 50 -1.02 16.21 32.28
C GLY A 50 -2.09 16.68 31.28
N ALA A 51 -3.10 17.41 31.77
CA ALA A 51 -4.21 17.92 30.96
C ALA A 51 -3.71 18.70 29.72
N ALA A 52 -4.37 18.47 28.59
CA ALA A 52 -3.98 18.98 27.28
C ALA A 52 -3.76 20.51 27.29
N GLY A 53 -2.72 20.96 26.59
CA GLY A 53 -2.47 22.38 26.34
C GLY A 53 -3.40 22.94 25.26
N LEU A 54 -3.80 24.20 25.41
CA LEU A 54 -4.62 24.92 24.44
C LEU A 54 -3.74 25.86 23.61
N LEU A 55 -3.84 25.76 22.28
CA LEU A 55 -3.32 26.75 21.34
C LEU A 55 -4.47 27.58 20.79
N ARG A 56 -4.26 28.88 20.66
CA ARG A 56 -5.16 29.77 19.95
C ARG A 56 -4.51 30.26 18.66
N VAL A 57 -5.17 30.04 17.54
CA VAL A 57 -4.82 30.61 16.24
C VAL A 57 -5.98 31.52 15.84
N GLU A 58 -5.70 32.81 15.72
CA GLU A 58 -6.72 33.85 15.54
C GLU A 58 -7.81 33.76 16.65
N ASP A 59 -9.06 33.52 16.28
CA ASP A 59 -10.21 33.41 17.19
C ASP A 59 -10.60 31.95 17.50
N ARG A 60 -9.74 30.99 17.16
CA ARG A 60 -10.01 29.54 17.29
C ARG A 60 -9.05 28.88 18.25
N PHE A 61 -9.58 27.92 19.01
CA PHE A 61 -8.81 27.16 20.00
C PHE A 61 -8.62 25.72 19.52
N TYR A 62 -7.41 25.21 19.70
CA TYR A 62 -6.94 23.89 19.34
C TYR A 62 -6.40 23.23 20.61
N GLU A 63 -6.82 22.00 20.88
CA GLU A 63 -6.36 21.22 22.03
C GLU A 63 -5.38 20.15 21.55
N LEU A 64 -4.13 20.18 22.05
CA LEU A 64 -3.14 19.16 21.69
C LEU A 64 -3.34 17.92 22.56
N VAL A 65 -3.77 16.82 21.93
CA VAL A 65 -3.99 15.54 22.60
C VAL A 65 -2.91 14.53 22.18
N PHE A 66 -2.00 14.25 23.09
CA PHE A 66 -0.93 13.28 22.90
C PHE A 66 -1.46 11.84 23.04
N LEU A 67 -1.41 11.05 21.97
CA LEU A 67 -1.89 9.66 21.94
C LEU A 67 -0.72 8.70 21.71
N GLY A 68 -0.71 7.58 22.41
CA GLY A 68 0.44 6.68 22.41
C GLY A 68 0.28 5.24 21.96
N ARG A 69 1.31 4.79 21.24
CA ARG A 69 1.58 3.38 20.91
C ARG A 69 3.02 3.08 21.29
N SER A 70 3.24 2.11 22.17
CA SER A 70 4.60 1.65 22.48
C SER A 70 5.07 0.62 21.43
N GLY A 71 6.21 0.87 20.78
CA GLY A 71 7.22 -0.18 20.63
C GLY A 71 7.78 -0.61 19.26
N GLN A 72 7.88 0.19 18.19
CA GLN A 72 8.67 -0.10 16.96
C GLN A 72 9.02 1.20 16.15
N PRO A 73 10.05 1.21 15.25
CA PRO A 73 10.70 2.43 14.78
C PRO A 73 9.98 3.16 13.63
N PHE A 74 10.04 4.49 13.65
CA PHE A 74 9.60 5.38 12.57
C PHE A 74 10.73 6.36 12.20
N PRO A 75 10.99 6.64 10.92
CA PRO A 75 11.65 7.88 10.50
C PRO A 75 10.60 8.86 9.95
N ALA A 76 10.61 10.10 10.48
CA ALA A 76 9.96 11.32 9.98
C ALA A 76 8.41 11.42 10.02
N GLY A 77 7.89 12.24 10.93
CA GLY A 77 6.56 12.87 10.79
C GLY A 77 5.80 13.08 12.11
N VAL A 78 5.12 14.22 12.22
CA VAL A 78 4.04 14.47 13.20
C VAL A 78 2.72 14.13 12.52
N GLU A 79 1.88 13.31 13.15
CA GLU A 79 0.52 13.01 12.64
C GLU A 79 -0.47 13.95 13.34
N ILE A 80 -1.40 14.54 12.60
CA ILE A 80 -2.40 15.47 13.18
C ILE A 80 -3.76 14.92 12.82
N HIS A 81 -4.54 14.50 13.81
CA HIS A 81 -5.93 14.19 13.66
C HIS A 81 -6.76 15.44 13.91
N ALA A 82 -7.70 15.76 13.03
CA ALA A 82 -8.61 16.90 13.20
C ALA A 82 -10.07 16.44 13.34
N VAL A 83 -10.32 15.32 14.02
CA VAL A 83 -11.68 14.83 14.18
C VAL A 83 -11.92 14.37 15.62
N VAL A 84 -12.52 15.24 16.42
CA VAL A 84 -13.19 14.84 17.66
C VAL A 84 -14.69 14.70 17.37
N PRO A 85 -15.32 13.54 17.64
CA PRO A 85 -16.76 13.41 17.57
C PRO A 85 -17.45 14.44 18.47
N GLY A 86 -18.40 15.20 17.92
CA GLY A 86 -19.22 16.17 18.68
C GLY A 86 -18.98 17.64 18.38
N VAL A 87 -18.18 17.95 17.36
CA VAL A 87 -17.91 19.32 16.95
C VAL A 87 -18.28 19.53 15.48
N GLU A 88 -19.02 20.60 15.20
CA GLU A 88 -19.54 20.99 13.87
C GLU A 88 -18.53 20.84 12.71
N PRO A 89 -19.01 20.66 11.46
CA PRO A 89 -18.15 20.42 10.30
C PRO A 89 -17.08 21.50 10.13
N LEU A 90 -15.84 21.07 9.89
CA LEU A 90 -14.69 21.94 9.63
C LEU A 90 -14.82 22.56 8.24
N ASP A 91 -14.57 23.86 8.13
CA ASP A 91 -14.17 24.45 6.85
C ASP A 91 -12.75 23.96 6.56
N GLU A 92 -12.63 22.98 5.66
CA GLU A 92 -11.40 22.29 5.31
C GLU A 92 -10.28 23.26 4.87
N THR A 93 -10.63 24.37 4.23
CA THR A 93 -9.64 25.33 3.74
C THR A 93 -8.98 26.08 4.88
N THR A 94 -9.78 26.54 5.85
CA THR A 94 -9.23 27.28 6.99
C THR A 94 -8.56 26.33 7.99
N ALA A 95 -9.09 25.12 8.16
CA ALA A 95 -8.43 24.08 8.99
C ALA A 95 -7.04 23.74 8.46
N ASP A 96 -6.88 23.57 7.14
CA ASP A 96 -5.57 23.34 6.53
C ASP A 96 -4.61 24.52 6.80
N LEU A 97 -5.06 25.76 6.63
CA LEU A 97 -4.24 26.95 6.89
C LEU A 97 -3.75 27.02 8.34
N ASP A 98 -4.62 26.74 9.30
CA ASP A 98 -4.29 26.79 10.73
C ASP A 98 -3.34 25.66 11.13
N ILE A 99 -3.50 24.46 10.54
CA ILE A 99 -2.56 23.34 10.75
C ILE A 99 -1.16 23.69 10.25
N TRP A 100 -1.05 24.30 9.07
CA TRP A 100 0.24 24.75 8.53
C TRP A 100 0.88 25.82 9.41
N ALA A 101 0.09 26.74 9.97
CA ALA A 101 0.59 27.75 10.92
C ALA A 101 1.12 27.12 12.22
N ILE A 102 0.45 26.08 12.72
CA ILE A 102 0.89 25.32 13.89
C ILE A 102 2.20 24.55 13.61
N LEU A 103 2.32 23.92 12.43
CA LEU A 103 3.54 23.21 12.04
C LEU A 103 4.73 24.17 11.86
N ASP A 104 4.52 25.30 11.21
CA ASP A 104 5.54 26.33 11.03
C ASP A 104 6.03 26.88 12.38
N TRP A 105 5.10 27.12 13.31
CA TRP A 105 5.42 27.53 14.67
C TRP A 105 6.24 26.48 15.44
N LEU A 106 5.87 25.19 15.33
CA LEU A 106 6.63 24.11 15.95
C LEU A 106 8.06 24.02 15.40
N VAL A 107 8.21 24.02 14.08
CA VAL A 107 9.52 23.93 13.41
C VAL A 107 10.39 25.13 13.74
N THR A 108 9.81 26.33 13.70
CA THR A 108 10.51 27.58 14.04
C THR A 108 10.91 27.62 15.52
N GLY A 109 10.04 27.15 16.40
CA GLY A 109 10.30 27.07 17.84
C GLY A 109 11.42 26.09 18.20
N VAL A 110 11.54 24.99 17.46
CA VAL A 110 12.63 24.01 17.62
C VAL A 110 13.96 24.53 17.05
N GLY A 111 13.94 25.08 15.83
CA GLY A 111 15.11 25.63 15.14
C GLY A 111 16.19 24.60 14.76
N GLY A 112 17.38 25.08 14.36
CA GLY A 112 18.52 24.23 13.99
C GLY A 112 18.42 23.65 12.58
N GLU A 113 18.56 22.33 12.43
CA GLU A 113 18.40 21.61 11.14
C GLU A 113 16.94 21.63 10.62
N TRP A 114 16.01 22.05 11.47
CA TRP A 114 14.58 22.18 11.17
C TRP A 114 14.26 23.63 10.83
N GLY A 115 14.17 23.94 9.54
CA GLY A 115 13.84 25.28 9.04
C GLY A 115 12.43 25.34 8.42
N SER A 116 11.74 26.47 8.60
CA SER A 116 10.46 26.75 7.92
C SER A 116 10.58 26.68 6.39
N GLU A 117 11.76 27.00 5.86
CA GLU A 117 12.08 26.85 4.43
C GLU A 117 12.06 25.38 3.97
N ALA A 118 12.51 24.45 4.82
CA ALA A 118 12.45 23.01 4.55
C ALA A 118 10.99 22.54 4.55
N LEU A 119 10.18 22.98 5.53
CA LEU A 119 8.73 22.69 5.58
C LEU A 119 8.01 23.16 4.29
N ALA A 120 8.38 24.33 3.77
CA ALA A 120 7.82 24.89 2.54
C ALA A 120 8.28 24.16 1.27
N THR A 121 9.51 23.61 1.23
CA THR A 121 10.07 22.91 0.06
C THR A 121 9.77 21.41 0.04
N THR A 122 9.70 20.75 1.20
CA THR A 122 9.29 19.34 1.34
C THR A 122 7.77 19.17 1.41
N GLY A 123 7.02 20.27 1.51
CA GLY A 123 5.56 20.37 1.65
C GLY A 123 4.69 19.78 0.52
N ARG A 124 5.23 18.92 -0.36
CA ARG A 124 4.41 17.91 -1.06
C ARG A 124 4.23 16.71 -0.14
N ILE A 125 3.65 16.95 1.03
CA ILE A 125 3.30 15.91 1.98
C ILE A 125 1.89 15.45 1.62
N TYR A 126 1.79 14.16 1.32
CA TYR A 126 0.57 13.44 1.00
C TYR A 126 -0.58 13.88 1.92
N ARG A 127 -1.61 14.52 1.36
CA ARG A 127 -2.93 14.53 2.01
C ARG A 127 -3.33 13.08 2.16
N VAL A 128 -3.29 12.55 3.39
CA VAL A 128 -4.22 11.50 3.78
C VAL A 128 -5.52 12.24 4.02
N PRO A 129 -6.57 12.10 3.18
CA PRO A 129 -7.81 12.80 3.42
C PRO A 129 -8.28 12.45 4.82
N ALA A 130 -8.63 13.46 5.62
CA ALA A 130 -9.48 13.23 6.77
C ALA A 130 -10.67 12.40 6.27
N VAL A 131 -10.93 11.26 6.90
CA VAL A 131 -12.13 10.48 6.64
C VAL A 131 -13.30 11.43 6.85
N ALA A 132 -13.88 11.94 5.76
CA ALA A 132 -15.07 12.75 5.83
C ALA A 132 -16.11 11.95 6.60
N PRO A 133 -16.90 12.57 7.50
CA PRO A 133 -18.10 11.92 8.00
C PRO A 133 -18.91 11.54 6.77
N ARG A 134 -18.99 10.25 6.48
CA ARG A 134 -19.74 9.67 5.37
C ARG A 134 -21.11 10.36 5.33
N THR A 135 -21.35 11.18 4.32
CA THR A 135 -22.70 11.25 3.78
C THR A 135 -22.94 9.86 3.21
N VAL A 136 -23.66 9.05 3.99
CA VAL A 136 -24.27 7.82 3.49
C VAL A 136 -25.28 8.28 2.44
N ALA A 137 -24.80 8.49 1.21
CA ALA A 137 -25.62 8.15 0.07
C ALA A 137 -26.03 6.70 0.34
N THR A 138 -27.32 6.44 0.33
CA THR A 138 -27.89 5.10 0.52
C THR A 138 -27.37 4.20 -0.60
N SER A 139 -26.15 3.71 -0.46
CA SER A 139 -25.58 2.63 -1.23
C SER A 139 -26.23 1.33 -0.76
N PRO A 140 -26.41 0.38 -1.68
CA PRO A 140 -27.00 -0.92 -1.35
C PRO A 140 -26.20 -1.59 -0.22
N ASP A 141 -26.90 -2.45 0.51
CA ASP A 141 -26.42 -3.17 1.69
C ASP A 141 -24.97 -3.70 1.54
N PRO A 142 -24.02 -3.33 2.42
CA PRO A 142 -22.64 -3.80 2.40
C PRO A 142 -22.50 -5.33 2.48
N SER A 143 -23.55 -6.05 2.90
CA SER A 143 -23.60 -7.52 2.85
C SER A 143 -23.60 -8.10 1.42
N THR A 144 -23.78 -7.27 0.39
CA THR A 144 -23.97 -7.69 -1.01
C THR A 144 -22.82 -7.33 -1.96
N ARG A 145 -21.85 -6.50 -1.54
CA ARG A 145 -20.75 -6.07 -2.42
C ARG A 145 -19.63 -7.11 -2.42
N ARG A 146 -19.32 -7.68 -3.59
CA ARG A 146 -18.21 -8.63 -3.75
C ARG A 146 -16.87 -7.92 -3.58
N GLU A 147 -15.92 -8.62 -2.96
CA GLU A 147 -14.52 -8.21 -2.84
C GLU A 147 -13.92 -7.94 -4.24
N ALA A 148 -13.03 -6.95 -4.33
CA ALA A 148 -12.16 -6.80 -5.50
C ALA A 148 -10.89 -7.65 -5.32
N LEU A 149 -10.38 -8.21 -6.40
CA LEU A 149 -9.17 -9.02 -6.39
C LEU A 149 -7.99 -8.24 -6.99
N ALA A 150 -6.97 -8.01 -6.18
CA ALA A 150 -5.70 -7.45 -6.63
C ALA A 150 -4.71 -8.58 -6.87
N PHE A 151 -4.22 -8.73 -8.10
CA PHE A 151 -3.28 -9.77 -8.46
C PHE A 151 -1.86 -9.21 -8.55
N ASP A 152 -0.93 -9.89 -7.89
CA ASP A 152 0.48 -9.75 -8.22
C ASP A 152 0.79 -10.33 -9.61
N LEU A 153 1.86 -9.85 -10.26
CA LEU A 153 2.25 -10.33 -11.59
C LEU A 153 3.35 -11.40 -11.51
N TYR A 154 4.56 -10.97 -11.11
CA TYR A 154 5.78 -11.76 -11.25
C TYR A 154 5.87 -12.86 -10.18
N GLY A 155 5.78 -14.12 -10.63
CA GLY A 155 5.74 -15.30 -9.79
C GLY A 155 4.33 -15.75 -9.43
N THR A 156 3.32 -14.95 -9.75
CA THR A 156 1.90 -15.23 -9.45
C THR A 156 1.12 -15.60 -10.71
N LEU A 157 1.08 -14.70 -11.69
CA LEU A 157 0.42 -14.93 -12.98
C LEU A 157 1.40 -15.39 -14.06
N VAL A 158 2.64 -14.88 -14.04
CA VAL A 158 3.71 -15.25 -14.97
C VAL A 158 4.92 -15.79 -14.22
N ASP A 159 5.68 -16.68 -14.86
CA ASP A 159 6.84 -17.32 -14.25
C ASP A 159 8.16 -16.62 -14.60
N PRO A 160 8.78 -15.84 -13.68
CA PRO A 160 10.07 -15.21 -13.92
C PRO A 160 11.24 -16.21 -13.93
N LEU A 161 11.09 -17.41 -13.37
CA LEU A 161 12.15 -18.42 -13.33
C LEU A 161 12.27 -19.19 -14.65
N ALA A 162 11.23 -19.18 -15.49
CA ALA A 162 11.26 -19.76 -16.84
C ALA A 162 12.37 -19.18 -17.73
N ILE A 163 12.91 -18.00 -17.36
CA ILE A 163 14.07 -17.38 -18.02
C ILE A 163 15.35 -18.25 -17.94
N SER A 164 15.41 -19.24 -17.04
CA SER A 164 16.52 -20.19 -16.99
C SER A 164 16.68 -20.95 -18.32
N THR A 165 15.59 -21.25 -19.02
CA THR A 165 15.64 -21.91 -20.34
C THR A 165 16.28 -21.02 -21.42
N ASP A 166 16.13 -19.70 -21.32
CA ASP A 166 16.84 -18.77 -22.21
C ASP A 166 18.33 -18.69 -21.84
N LEU A 167 18.65 -18.69 -20.54
CA LEU A 167 20.04 -18.70 -20.05
C LEU A 167 20.77 -20.02 -20.40
N GLU A 168 20.09 -21.15 -20.49
CA GLU A 168 20.63 -22.45 -20.91
C GLU A 168 21.26 -22.43 -22.32
N ARG A 169 20.88 -21.47 -23.16
CA ARG A 169 21.51 -21.29 -24.48
C ARG A 169 22.92 -20.70 -24.38
N MET A 170 23.27 -20.12 -23.25
CA MET A 170 24.49 -19.33 -23.01
C MET A 170 25.42 -19.99 -21.99
N MET A 171 24.87 -20.83 -21.10
CA MET A 171 25.61 -21.48 -20.02
C MET A 171 25.05 -22.87 -19.71
N ALA A 172 25.78 -23.65 -18.91
CA ALA A 172 25.31 -24.97 -18.48
C ALA A 172 23.98 -24.88 -17.69
N PRO A 173 23.08 -25.89 -17.78
CA PRO A 173 21.78 -25.83 -17.12
C PRO A 173 21.83 -25.55 -15.61
N SER A 174 22.76 -26.16 -14.89
CA SER A 174 22.95 -25.89 -13.46
C SER A 174 23.38 -24.45 -13.18
N ALA A 175 24.19 -23.85 -14.06
CA ALA A 175 24.59 -22.45 -13.96
C ALA A 175 23.42 -21.51 -14.29
N ALA A 176 22.61 -21.84 -15.30
CA ALA A 176 21.44 -21.06 -15.68
C ALA A 176 20.41 -20.99 -14.54
N GLU A 177 20.14 -22.12 -13.87
CA GLU A 177 19.26 -22.16 -12.70
C GLU A 177 19.80 -21.34 -11.51
N LEU A 178 21.11 -21.44 -11.23
CA LEU A 178 21.78 -20.65 -10.19
C LEU A 178 21.73 -19.15 -10.48
N VAL A 179 21.93 -18.74 -11.74
CA VAL A 179 21.84 -17.35 -12.16
C VAL A 179 20.39 -16.87 -12.07
N ALA A 180 19.42 -17.60 -12.61
CA ALA A 180 18.00 -17.21 -12.57
C ALA A 180 17.49 -17.02 -11.13
N SER A 181 17.80 -17.97 -10.24
CA SER A 181 17.42 -17.89 -8.82
C SER A 181 18.10 -16.72 -8.09
N THR A 182 19.41 -16.53 -8.31
CA THR A 182 20.18 -15.43 -7.71
C THR A 182 19.70 -14.08 -8.23
N TRP A 183 19.40 -14.00 -9.53
CA TRP A 183 18.88 -12.81 -10.19
C TRP A 183 17.54 -12.42 -9.58
N ARG A 184 16.56 -13.33 -9.55
CA ARG A 184 15.23 -13.06 -9.00
C ARG A 184 15.30 -12.65 -7.51
N ARG A 185 16.09 -13.35 -6.70
CA ARG A 185 16.29 -13.00 -5.29
C ARG A 185 16.88 -11.59 -5.15
N THR A 186 17.96 -11.30 -5.89
CA THR A 186 18.66 -10.01 -5.82
C THR A 186 17.77 -8.86 -6.29
N GLN A 187 16.95 -9.08 -7.31
CA GLN A 187 15.99 -8.09 -7.82
C GLN A 187 15.01 -7.66 -6.72
N ILE A 188 14.44 -8.61 -5.99
CA ILE A 188 13.54 -8.35 -4.86
C ILE A 188 14.29 -7.71 -3.68
N ASP A 189 15.47 -8.21 -3.35
CA ASP A 189 16.32 -7.61 -2.30
C ASP A 189 16.65 -6.14 -2.59
N TYR A 190 16.96 -5.80 -3.84
CA TYR A 190 17.21 -4.41 -4.25
C TYR A 190 15.98 -3.54 -4.11
N ALA A 191 14.79 -4.06 -4.46
CA ALA A 191 13.53 -3.36 -4.26
C ALA A 191 13.29 -3.03 -2.77
N PHE A 192 13.55 -3.98 -1.87
CA PHE A 192 13.43 -3.76 -0.43
C PHE A 192 14.46 -2.77 0.09
N ARG A 193 15.73 -2.94 -0.29
CA ARG A 193 16.83 -2.06 0.14
C ARG A 193 16.60 -0.62 -0.31
N LEU A 194 16.24 -0.41 -1.57
CA LEU A 194 15.97 0.93 -2.10
C LEU A 194 14.84 1.60 -1.32
N THR A 195 13.74 0.87 -1.10
CA THR A 195 12.60 1.37 -0.31
C THR A 195 13.02 1.80 1.10
N VAL A 196 13.78 0.95 1.83
CA VAL A 196 14.25 1.27 3.19
C VAL A 196 15.27 2.42 3.20
N MET A 197 16.07 2.57 2.15
CA MET A 197 16.99 3.70 1.99
C MET A 197 16.28 5.01 1.58
N GLY A 198 14.96 5.01 1.41
CA GLY A 198 14.22 6.18 0.89
C GLY A 198 14.60 6.54 -0.54
N ARG A 199 15.03 5.55 -1.34
CA ARG A 199 15.43 5.71 -2.74
C ARG A 199 14.51 4.92 -3.66
N TYR A 200 14.39 5.39 -4.90
CA TYR A 200 13.62 4.71 -5.92
C TYR A 200 14.35 4.72 -7.25
N GLU A 201 14.46 3.52 -7.85
CA GLU A 201 14.85 3.31 -9.23
C GLU A 201 13.78 2.43 -9.89
N PRO A 202 13.39 2.66 -11.16
CA PRO A 202 12.39 1.84 -11.84
C PRO A 202 12.73 0.35 -11.83
N PHE A 203 11.72 -0.52 -11.75
CA PHE A 203 11.93 -1.96 -11.64
C PHE A 203 12.74 -2.55 -12.80
N ALA A 204 12.59 -2.03 -14.03
CA ALA A 204 13.45 -2.37 -15.16
C ALA A 204 14.96 -2.22 -14.86
N GLN A 205 15.35 -1.14 -14.18
CA GLN A 205 16.75 -0.91 -13.81
C GLN A 205 17.21 -1.89 -12.73
N LEU A 206 16.33 -2.24 -11.79
CA LEU A 206 16.62 -3.29 -10.80
C LEU A 206 16.82 -4.65 -11.50
N THR A 207 15.99 -4.97 -12.50
CA THR A 207 16.11 -6.17 -13.34
C THR A 207 17.48 -6.24 -14.00
N GLU A 208 17.93 -5.17 -14.64
CA GLU A 208 19.27 -5.09 -15.24
C GLU A 208 20.40 -5.26 -14.21
N ARG A 209 20.38 -4.45 -13.15
CA ARG A 209 21.44 -4.47 -12.12
C ARG A 209 21.54 -5.81 -11.41
N SER A 210 20.41 -6.48 -11.20
CA SER A 210 20.37 -7.78 -10.54
C SER A 210 20.82 -8.92 -11.45
N LEU A 211 20.64 -8.82 -12.78
CA LEU A 211 21.26 -9.75 -13.73
C LEU A 211 22.78 -9.60 -13.70
N ASP A 212 23.28 -8.36 -13.80
CA ASP A 212 24.72 -8.07 -13.76
C ASP A 212 25.35 -8.51 -12.43
N PHE A 213 24.62 -8.41 -11.32
CA PHE A 213 25.05 -8.96 -10.04
C PHE A 213 25.06 -10.49 -10.05
N ALA A 214 23.99 -11.15 -10.51
CA ALA A 214 23.89 -12.60 -10.51
C ALA A 214 24.98 -13.26 -11.35
N LEU A 215 25.27 -12.73 -12.54
CA LEU A 215 26.37 -13.19 -13.39
C LEU A 215 27.72 -13.08 -12.66
N ARG A 216 28.02 -11.91 -12.08
CA ARG A 216 29.27 -11.70 -11.31
C ARG A 216 29.36 -12.58 -10.07
N ALA A 217 28.25 -12.81 -9.37
CA ALA A 217 28.22 -13.63 -8.15
C ALA A 217 28.57 -15.10 -8.41
N HIS A 218 28.46 -15.55 -9.67
CA HIS A 218 28.79 -16.91 -10.10
C HIS A 218 29.99 -16.96 -11.04
N ASP A 219 30.77 -15.87 -11.14
CA ASP A 219 31.93 -15.74 -12.04
C ASP A 219 31.61 -16.03 -13.51
N LEU A 220 30.40 -15.64 -13.95
CA LEU A 220 29.91 -15.82 -15.31
C LEU A 220 29.82 -14.48 -16.06
N THR A 221 29.92 -14.56 -17.37
CA THR A 221 29.75 -13.43 -18.29
C THR A 221 28.94 -13.89 -19.50
N ILE A 222 28.10 -13.00 -20.02
CA ILE A 222 27.38 -13.15 -21.30
C ILE A 222 27.68 -11.93 -22.17
N GLY A 223 27.55 -12.06 -23.49
CA GLY A 223 27.72 -10.95 -24.42
C GLY A 223 26.61 -9.90 -24.33
N ASP A 224 26.83 -8.71 -24.89
CA ASP A 224 25.85 -7.62 -24.84
C ASP A 224 24.52 -7.97 -25.52
N ASP A 225 24.57 -8.66 -26.66
CA ASP A 225 23.38 -9.12 -27.40
C ASP A 225 22.60 -10.18 -26.60
N GLU A 226 23.32 -11.09 -25.94
CA GLU A 226 22.75 -12.12 -25.07
C GLU A 226 22.09 -11.50 -23.83
N ARG A 227 22.76 -10.53 -23.22
CA ARG A 227 22.22 -9.74 -22.11
C ARG A 227 20.94 -9.02 -22.52
N ALA A 228 20.93 -8.34 -23.67
CA ALA A 228 19.75 -7.66 -24.19
C ALA A 228 18.60 -8.64 -24.44
N ALA A 229 18.88 -9.80 -25.05
CA ALA A 229 17.90 -10.84 -25.32
C ALA A 229 17.27 -11.38 -24.03
N VAL A 230 18.08 -11.68 -23.02
CA VAL A 230 17.61 -12.17 -21.71
C VAL A 230 16.76 -11.11 -21.00
N LEU A 231 17.17 -9.84 -21.00
CA LEU A 231 16.39 -8.77 -20.37
C LEU A 231 15.03 -8.58 -21.06
N ALA A 232 14.97 -8.64 -22.38
CA ALA A 232 13.73 -8.53 -23.15
C ALA A 232 12.72 -9.66 -22.84
N ARG A 233 13.16 -10.78 -22.24
CA ARG A 233 12.24 -11.85 -21.82
C ARG A 233 11.30 -11.43 -20.69
N TYR A 234 11.63 -10.41 -19.91
CA TYR A 234 10.72 -9.87 -18.89
C TYR A 234 9.41 -9.31 -19.48
N ASP A 235 9.44 -8.84 -20.72
CA ASP A 235 8.27 -8.32 -21.44
C ASP A 235 7.41 -9.43 -22.05
N THR A 236 7.91 -10.67 -22.05
CA THR A 236 7.33 -11.81 -22.77
C THR A 236 7.33 -13.08 -21.91
N LEU A 237 7.28 -12.92 -20.58
CA LEU A 237 7.15 -14.02 -19.63
C LEU A 237 5.82 -14.76 -19.85
N GLU A 238 5.90 -16.08 -19.81
CA GLU A 238 4.74 -16.94 -20.04
C GLU A 238 3.84 -16.99 -18.78
N PRO A 239 2.51 -16.93 -18.94
CA PRO A 239 1.59 -17.22 -17.86
C PRO A 239 1.75 -18.66 -17.34
N PHE A 240 1.48 -18.88 -16.06
CA PHE A 240 1.30 -20.26 -15.58
C PHE A 240 0.12 -20.93 -16.31
N PRO A 241 0.15 -22.26 -16.54
CA PRO A 241 -0.86 -22.96 -17.33
C PRO A 241 -2.32 -22.78 -16.85
N ASP A 242 -2.52 -22.54 -15.56
CA ASP A 242 -3.83 -22.34 -14.94
C ASP A 242 -4.33 -20.87 -14.98
N THR A 243 -3.48 -19.95 -15.43
CA THR A 243 -3.71 -18.50 -15.29
C THR A 243 -4.90 -18.01 -16.09
N ALA A 244 -4.88 -18.24 -17.41
CA ALA A 244 -5.90 -17.72 -18.31
C ALA A 244 -7.30 -18.26 -17.97
N THR A 245 -7.40 -19.58 -17.70
CA THR A 245 -8.67 -20.22 -17.34
C THR A 245 -9.24 -19.65 -16.04
N ALA A 246 -8.42 -19.51 -14.99
CA ALA A 246 -8.89 -18.98 -13.72
C ALA A 246 -9.32 -17.51 -13.83
N LEU A 247 -8.56 -16.67 -14.54
CA LEU A 247 -8.93 -15.26 -14.75
C LEU A 247 -10.20 -15.11 -15.60
N GLN A 248 -10.40 -15.98 -16.60
CA GLN A 248 -11.64 -16.00 -17.37
C GLN A 248 -12.84 -16.36 -16.50
N GLU A 249 -12.73 -17.37 -15.63
CA GLU A 249 -13.81 -17.73 -14.70
C GLU A 249 -14.17 -16.57 -13.76
N LEU A 250 -13.17 -15.84 -13.25
CA LEU A 250 -13.39 -14.65 -12.42
C LEU A 250 -14.03 -13.51 -13.21
N THR A 251 -13.61 -13.32 -14.46
CA THR A 251 -14.19 -12.33 -15.39
C THR A 251 -15.67 -12.63 -15.66
N ASP A 252 -15.98 -13.89 -16.00
CA ASP A 252 -17.35 -14.37 -16.26
C ASP A 252 -18.25 -14.23 -15.03
N ALA A 253 -17.67 -14.30 -13.83
CA ALA A 253 -18.36 -14.10 -12.57
C ALA A 253 -18.55 -12.62 -12.19
N GLY A 254 -18.09 -11.69 -13.02
CA GLY A 254 -18.21 -10.24 -12.79
C GLY A 254 -17.35 -9.74 -11.64
N ILE A 255 -16.26 -10.43 -11.32
CA ILE A 255 -15.34 -10.01 -10.26
C ILE A 255 -14.49 -8.85 -10.77
N GLU A 256 -14.41 -7.79 -9.96
CA GLU A 256 -13.53 -6.67 -10.23
C GLU A 256 -12.07 -7.08 -9.97
N MET A 257 -11.27 -7.14 -11.03
CA MET A 257 -9.86 -7.52 -10.96
C MET A 257 -8.96 -6.33 -11.30
N VAL A 258 -7.84 -6.24 -10.60
CA VAL A 258 -6.79 -5.25 -10.82
C VAL A 258 -5.42 -5.91 -10.74
N LEU A 259 -4.48 -5.47 -11.57
CA LEU A 259 -3.08 -5.86 -11.40
C LEU A 259 -2.40 -4.89 -10.43
N LEU A 260 -1.66 -5.40 -9.45
CA LEU A 260 -0.84 -4.62 -8.52
C LEU A 260 0.59 -5.16 -8.53
N SER A 261 1.54 -4.44 -9.12
CA SER A 261 2.89 -4.98 -9.38
C SER A 261 4.02 -3.98 -9.15
N ASN A 262 5.18 -4.52 -8.77
CA ASN A 262 6.43 -3.76 -8.66
C ASN A 262 6.94 -3.26 -10.03
N GLY A 263 6.56 -3.89 -11.14
CA GLY A 263 7.01 -3.49 -12.48
C GLY A 263 6.59 -2.06 -12.83
N ASN A 264 7.45 -1.31 -13.53
CA ASN A 264 7.08 0.01 -14.06
C ASN A 264 6.10 -0.12 -15.23
N PRO A 265 5.30 0.91 -15.55
CA PRO A 265 4.16 0.80 -16.46
C PRO A 265 4.46 0.13 -17.80
N ALA A 266 5.54 0.55 -18.48
CA ALA A 266 5.92 -0.02 -19.77
C ALA A 266 6.20 -1.54 -19.73
N MET A 267 6.85 -2.04 -18.66
CA MET A 267 7.08 -3.48 -18.50
C MET A 267 5.78 -4.24 -18.25
N LEU A 268 4.87 -3.67 -17.46
CA LEU A 268 3.58 -4.30 -17.16
C LEU A 268 2.70 -4.36 -18.41
N ASP A 269 2.67 -3.27 -19.16
CA ASP A 269 1.91 -3.18 -20.41
C ASP A 269 2.41 -4.22 -21.42
N ALA A 270 3.72 -4.26 -21.66
CA ALA A 270 4.32 -5.22 -22.59
C ALA A 270 4.06 -6.66 -22.15
N CYS A 271 4.24 -6.97 -20.87
CA CYS A 271 3.97 -8.31 -20.34
C CYS A 271 2.51 -8.72 -20.52
N LEU A 272 1.55 -7.87 -20.15
CA LEU A 272 0.12 -8.17 -20.26
C LEU A 272 -0.34 -8.36 -21.71
N ASP A 273 0.19 -7.55 -22.63
CA ASP A 273 -0.17 -7.60 -24.05
C ASP A 273 0.39 -8.87 -24.70
N ASN A 274 1.65 -9.21 -24.42
CA ASN A 274 2.29 -10.41 -24.97
C ASN A 274 1.77 -11.71 -24.33
N SER A 275 1.33 -11.66 -23.07
CA SER A 275 0.83 -12.82 -22.34
C SER A 275 -0.67 -13.06 -22.55
N GLY A 276 -1.37 -12.19 -23.28
CA GLY A 276 -2.80 -12.28 -23.54
C GLY A 276 -3.68 -12.00 -22.31
N LEU A 277 -3.13 -11.42 -21.24
CA LEU A 277 -3.84 -11.20 -19.98
C LEU A 277 -4.50 -9.82 -19.86
N ARG A 278 -4.17 -8.89 -20.76
CA ARG A 278 -4.66 -7.50 -20.76
C ARG A 278 -6.18 -7.40 -20.57
N ALA A 279 -6.95 -8.25 -21.25
CA ALA A 279 -8.41 -8.20 -21.22
C ALA A 279 -9.02 -8.42 -19.82
N HIS A 280 -8.31 -9.12 -18.93
CA HIS A 280 -8.75 -9.38 -17.56
C HIS A 280 -8.45 -8.22 -16.60
N PHE A 281 -7.52 -7.33 -16.96
CA PHE A 281 -7.03 -6.26 -16.10
C PHE A 281 -7.24 -4.89 -16.74
N PRO A 282 -8.48 -4.36 -16.69
CA PRO A 282 -8.76 -3.00 -17.18
C PRO A 282 -8.03 -1.93 -16.37
N ARG A 283 -7.59 -2.25 -15.15
CA ARG A 283 -6.74 -1.39 -14.31
C ARG A 283 -5.45 -2.10 -13.95
N VAL A 284 -4.35 -1.38 -14.12
CA VAL A 284 -2.99 -1.81 -13.81
C VAL A 284 -2.36 -0.78 -12.88
N ILE A 285 -1.98 -1.22 -11.69
CA ILE A 285 -1.41 -0.38 -10.64
C ILE A 285 0.06 -0.75 -10.48
N SER A 286 0.92 0.15 -10.95
CA SER A 286 2.36 0.06 -10.75
C SER A 286 2.75 0.81 -9.48
N VAL A 287 3.69 0.22 -8.73
CA VAL A 287 4.32 0.91 -7.59
C VAL A 287 5.12 2.15 -7.99
N ASP A 288 5.44 2.33 -9.28
CA ASP A 288 6.11 3.53 -9.81
C ASP A 288 5.36 4.82 -9.43
N SER A 289 4.02 4.73 -9.31
CA SER A 289 3.15 5.83 -8.89
C SER A 289 3.45 6.33 -7.47
N VAL A 290 3.87 5.44 -6.57
CA VAL A 290 4.16 5.75 -5.15
C VAL A 290 5.65 5.77 -4.83
N ARG A 291 6.50 5.41 -5.81
CA ARG A 291 7.98 5.41 -5.69
C ARG A 291 8.52 4.63 -4.48
N VAL A 292 7.83 3.57 -4.08
CA VAL A 292 8.25 2.61 -3.06
C VAL A 292 7.79 1.22 -3.48
N PHE A 293 8.58 0.18 -3.22
CA PHE A 293 8.22 -1.18 -3.62
C PHE A 293 7.38 -1.90 -2.56
N LYS A 294 6.65 -2.93 -2.97
CA LYS A 294 6.11 -3.94 -2.05
C LYS A 294 7.27 -4.47 -1.15
N PRO A 295 7.04 -4.76 0.14
CA PRO A 295 5.77 -4.78 0.85
C PRO A 295 5.42 -3.47 1.58
N HIS A 296 5.86 -2.31 1.10
CA HIS A 296 5.57 -1.03 1.77
C HIS A 296 4.04 -0.75 1.80
N PRO A 297 3.43 -0.42 2.96
CA PRO A 297 1.99 -0.24 3.09
C PRO A 297 1.35 0.76 2.11
N ALA A 298 2.11 1.80 1.72
CA ALA A 298 1.65 2.80 0.75
C ALA A 298 1.24 2.20 -0.60
N VAL A 299 1.85 1.10 -1.03
CA VAL A 299 1.49 0.42 -2.29
C VAL A 299 0.05 -0.10 -2.24
N TYR A 300 -0.31 -0.78 -1.15
CA TYR A 300 -1.62 -1.39 -0.97
C TYR A 300 -2.70 -0.32 -0.72
N ARG A 301 -2.37 0.71 0.06
CA ARG A 301 -3.28 1.85 0.29
C ARG A 301 -3.57 2.60 -1.01
N TYR A 302 -2.54 2.86 -1.82
CA TYR A 302 -2.72 3.47 -3.14
C TYR A 302 -3.60 2.61 -4.06
N ALA A 303 -3.48 1.28 -3.99
CA ALA A 303 -4.38 0.39 -4.72
C ALA A 303 -5.85 0.53 -4.26
N ALA A 304 -6.08 0.63 -2.95
CA ALA A 304 -7.41 0.85 -2.39
C ALA A 304 -8.01 2.20 -2.80
N GLU A 305 -7.22 3.27 -2.73
CA GLU A 305 -7.59 4.62 -3.18
C GLU A 305 -7.94 4.63 -4.68
N THR A 306 -7.10 4.02 -5.51
CA THR A 306 -7.31 3.93 -6.97
C THR A 306 -8.58 3.16 -7.33
N LEU A 307 -8.94 2.15 -6.53
CA LEU A 307 -10.18 1.39 -6.70
C LEU A 307 -11.40 2.09 -6.09
N GLY A 308 -11.22 3.12 -5.26
CA GLY A 308 -12.31 3.75 -4.51
C GLY A 308 -13.00 2.79 -3.55
N ARG A 309 -12.25 1.85 -2.97
CA ARG A 309 -12.75 0.79 -2.09
C ARG A 309 -12.07 0.83 -0.72
N PRO A 310 -12.78 0.46 0.36
CA PRO A 310 -12.12 0.15 1.64
C PRO A 310 -11.08 -0.94 1.44
N ILE A 311 -9.94 -0.82 2.14
CA ILE A 311 -8.81 -1.75 1.95
C ILE A 311 -9.17 -3.18 2.34
N GLU A 312 -10.06 -3.34 3.32
CA GLU A 312 -10.61 -4.60 3.80
C GLU A 312 -11.58 -5.29 2.82
N GLU A 313 -12.04 -4.57 1.78
CA GLU A 313 -12.84 -5.11 0.68
C GLU A 313 -11.98 -5.54 -0.53
N ILE A 314 -10.66 -5.47 -0.40
CA ILE A 314 -9.70 -5.88 -1.43
C ILE A 314 -8.93 -7.08 -0.93
N ARG A 315 -8.86 -8.12 -1.76
CA ARG A 315 -8.05 -9.31 -1.51
C ARG A 315 -6.84 -9.32 -2.43
N LEU A 316 -5.64 -9.31 -1.85
CA LEU A 316 -4.42 -9.59 -2.60
C LEU A 316 -4.32 -11.09 -2.88
N VAL A 317 -4.12 -11.44 -4.15
CA VAL A 317 -3.78 -12.80 -4.61
C VAL A 317 -2.32 -12.81 -5.06
N SER A 318 -1.47 -13.60 -4.40
CA SER A 318 -0.04 -13.64 -4.66
C SER A 318 0.58 -15.00 -4.33
N CYS A 319 1.58 -15.43 -5.09
CA CYS A 319 2.46 -16.56 -4.72
C CYS A 319 3.55 -16.14 -3.71
N ASN A 320 3.84 -14.83 -3.62
CA ASN A 320 4.99 -14.30 -2.90
C ASN A 320 4.63 -14.03 -1.42
N PRO A 321 5.24 -14.74 -0.43
CA PRO A 321 4.91 -14.55 0.98
C PRO A 321 5.09 -13.12 1.50
N PHE A 322 6.17 -12.43 1.09
CA PHE A 322 6.40 -11.03 1.48
C PHE A 322 5.26 -10.10 1.06
N ASP A 323 4.63 -10.36 -0.09
CA ASP A 323 3.55 -9.55 -0.63
C ASP A 323 2.25 -9.78 0.14
N ILE A 324 1.99 -11.05 0.50
CA ILE A 324 0.89 -11.44 1.38
C ILE A 324 1.03 -10.77 2.76
N VAL A 325 2.20 -10.85 3.38
CA VAL A 325 2.48 -10.20 4.67
C VAL A 325 2.30 -8.69 4.57
N GLY A 326 2.79 -8.07 3.49
CA GLY A 326 2.64 -6.63 3.24
C GLY A 326 1.18 -6.20 3.12
N ALA A 327 0.40 -6.91 2.31
CA ALA A 327 -1.02 -6.63 2.10
C ALA A 327 -1.83 -6.81 3.38
N ALA A 328 -1.62 -7.91 4.12
CA ALA A 328 -2.28 -8.15 5.40
C ALA A 328 -1.94 -7.05 6.42
N THR A 329 -0.68 -6.64 6.49
CA THR A 329 -0.23 -5.53 7.37
C THR A 329 -0.90 -4.20 7.01
N ALA A 330 -1.16 -3.97 5.72
CA ALA A 330 -1.86 -2.78 5.26
C ALA A 330 -3.38 -2.83 5.50
N GLY A 331 -3.94 -4.02 5.79
CA GLY A 331 -5.37 -4.23 6.06
C GLY A 331 -6.15 -4.91 4.93
N MET A 332 -5.47 -5.38 3.87
CA MET A 332 -6.12 -6.18 2.82
C MET A 332 -6.39 -7.61 3.29
N ARG A 333 -7.40 -8.23 2.71
CA ARG A 333 -7.55 -9.69 2.76
C ARG A 333 -6.50 -10.34 1.86
N THR A 334 -6.22 -11.61 2.05
CA THR A 334 -5.13 -12.30 1.35
C THR A 334 -5.52 -13.70 0.87
N ALA A 335 -5.01 -14.08 -0.29
CA ALA A 335 -5.03 -15.43 -0.81
C ALA A 335 -3.62 -15.78 -1.31
N TRP A 336 -2.96 -16.70 -0.59
CA TRP A 336 -1.64 -17.17 -0.93
C TRP A 336 -1.72 -18.40 -1.85
N ILE A 337 -1.03 -18.33 -3.00
CA ILE A 337 -0.92 -19.47 -3.92
C ILE A 337 0.40 -20.18 -3.64
N ASN A 338 0.34 -21.30 -2.92
CA ASN A 338 1.48 -22.12 -2.59
C ASN A 338 1.70 -23.22 -3.64
N ARG A 339 2.16 -22.83 -4.84
CA ARG A 339 2.42 -23.75 -5.96
C ARG A 339 3.48 -24.80 -5.62
N ALA A 340 4.52 -24.41 -4.89
CA ALA A 340 5.68 -25.25 -4.59
C ALA A 340 5.53 -26.09 -3.30
N GLY A 341 4.44 -25.95 -2.55
CA GLY A 341 4.29 -26.57 -1.23
C GLY A 341 5.32 -26.08 -0.20
N GLY A 342 5.84 -24.86 -0.39
CA GLY A 342 6.85 -24.26 0.48
C GLY A 342 6.28 -23.80 1.81
N ALA A 343 7.17 -23.40 2.72
CA ALA A 343 6.79 -22.75 3.96
C ALA A 343 6.32 -21.30 3.68
N PHE A 344 5.33 -20.85 4.46
CA PHE A 344 4.99 -19.43 4.51
C PHE A 344 5.99 -18.67 5.40
N ASP A 345 6.04 -17.35 5.26
CA ASP A 345 6.86 -16.50 6.11
C ASP A 345 6.48 -16.65 7.58
N THR A 346 7.49 -16.59 8.45
CA THR A 346 7.33 -16.69 9.91
C THR A 346 7.08 -15.34 10.58
N ILE A 347 6.83 -14.30 9.77
CA ILE A 347 6.57 -12.93 10.19
C ILE A 347 5.19 -12.49 9.70
N GLY A 348 4.58 -11.55 10.43
CA GLY A 348 3.28 -10.99 10.06
C GLY A 348 2.10 -11.96 10.25
N ALA A 349 0.96 -11.59 9.67
CA ALA A 349 -0.24 -12.40 9.72
C ALA A 349 -0.16 -13.58 8.73
N GLN A 350 -0.78 -14.70 9.09
CA GLN A 350 -1.01 -15.82 8.18
C GLN A 350 -2.01 -15.41 7.08
N PRO A 351 -1.91 -15.99 5.87
CA PRO A 351 -2.89 -15.72 4.82
C PRO A 351 -4.29 -16.17 5.25
N ASP A 352 -5.33 -15.41 4.86
CA ASP A 352 -6.72 -15.81 5.14
C ASP A 352 -7.07 -17.12 4.41
N VAL A 353 -6.52 -17.28 3.20
CA VAL A 353 -6.74 -18.42 2.33
C VAL A 353 -5.41 -18.87 1.75
N THR A 354 -5.17 -20.17 1.75
CA THR A 354 -4.05 -20.80 1.02
C THR A 354 -4.60 -21.79 0.00
N VAL A 355 -4.13 -21.68 -1.25
CA VAL A 355 -4.48 -22.58 -2.36
C VAL A 355 -3.21 -23.11 -3.03
N ARG A 356 -3.29 -24.21 -3.78
CA ARG A 356 -2.13 -24.77 -4.52
C ARG A 356 -2.02 -24.25 -5.95
N SER A 357 -3.09 -23.67 -6.47
CA SER A 357 -3.18 -23.20 -7.85
C SER A 357 -4.09 -21.98 -7.95
N LEU A 358 -3.95 -21.20 -9.03
CA LEU A 358 -4.85 -20.09 -9.31
C LEU A 358 -6.28 -20.61 -9.62
N ALA A 359 -6.38 -21.82 -10.18
CA ALA A 359 -7.65 -22.49 -10.50
C ALA A 359 -8.53 -22.80 -9.28
N GLU A 360 -7.96 -22.86 -8.07
CA GLU A 360 -8.69 -23.06 -6.82
C GLU A 360 -9.27 -21.75 -6.25
N VAL A 361 -8.77 -20.59 -6.69
CA VAL A 361 -9.20 -19.28 -6.17
C VAL A 361 -10.72 -19.06 -6.36
N PRO A 362 -11.32 -19.32 -7.54
CA PRO A 362 -12.77 -19.20 -7.70
C PRO A 362 -13.59 -20.07 -6.73
N ASP A 363 -13.12 -21.28 -6.42
CA ASP A 363 -13.84 -22.19 -5.51
C ASP A 363 -13.78 -21.70 -4.07
N VAL A 364 -12.57 -21.41 -3.58
CA VAL A 364 -12.36 -21.07 -2.16
C VAL A 364 -12.98 -19.72 -1.81
N LEU A 365 -13.08 -18.81 -2.79
CA LEU A 365 -13.80 -17.54 -2.62
C LEU A 365 -15.31 -17.66 -2.85
N GLY A 366 -15.85 -18.88 -3.02
CA GLY A 366 -17.29 -19.12 -3.16
C GLY A 366 -17.89 -18.67 -4.49
N ILE A 367 -17.08 -18.50 -5.53
CA ILE A 367 -17.49 -17.90 -6.81
C ILE A 367 -18.19 -18.95 -7.70
N ARG A 368 -17.75 -20.22 -7.69
CA ARG A 368 -18.38 -21.30 -8.50
C ARG A 368 -19.79 -21.70 -8.04
N GLY A 369 -20.18 -21.42 -6.80
CA GLY A 369 -21.50 -21.75 -6.24
C GLY A 369 -22.65 -20.87 -6.69
N ILE A 370 -22.38 -19.74 -7.38
CA ILE A 370 -23.39 -18.68 -7.59
C ILE A 370 -24.09 -18.78 -8.95
N ARG A 371 -23.65 -19.67 -9.84
CA ARG A 371 -24.32 -19.93 -11.13
C ARG A 371 -25.71 -20.62 -10.99
N GLY A 372 -26.09 -21.07 -9.78
CA GLY A 372 -27.31 -21.87 -9.55
C GLY A 372 -28.60 -21.11 -9.18
N ILE A 373 -28.57 -19.79 -8.94
CA ILE A 373 -29.74 -19.08 -8.38
C ILE A 373 -30.47 -18.21 -9.43
N ALA A 374 -29.88 -17.94 -10.58
CA ALA A 374 -30.49 -17.13 -11.64
C ALA A 374 -31.13 -17.97 -12.75
N ALA A 375 -32.00 -18.92 -12.40
CA ALA A 375 -32.89 -19.60 -13.35
C ALA A 375 -34.08 -20.29 -12.65
N SER A 376 -34.89 -19.54 -11.90
CA SER A 376 -36.26 -19.94 -11.62
C SER A 376 -37.21 -18.90 -12.18
N SER A 377 -37.66 -19.15 -13.42
CA SER A 377 -38.75 -18.41 -14.03
C SER A 377 -39.98 -18.46 -13.12
N PRO A 378 -40.73 -17.36 -12.94
CA PRO A 378 -41.93 -17.37 -12.15
C PRO A 378 -42.99 -18.24 -12.84
N SER A 379 -43.46 -19.24 -12.09
CA SER A 379 -44.63 -20.07 -12.43
C SER A 379 -45.83 -19.16 -12.74
N THR A 380 -46.26 -19.17 -14.00
CA THR A 380 -47.57 -18.66 -14.40
C THR A 380 -48.64 -19.59 -13.84
N ARG A 381 -49.28 -19.19 -12.73
CA ARG A 381 -50.60 -19.70 -12.38
C ARG A 381 -51.62 -19.00 -13.28
N GLU A 382 -52.31 -19.77 -14.11
CA GLU A 382 -53.52 -19.34 -14.82
C GLU A 382 -54.62 -18.96 -13.81
N PRO A 383 -55.44 -17.94 -14.09
CA PRO A 383 -56.63 -17.65 -13.32
C PRO A 383 -57.81 -18.48 -13.86
N GLU A 384 -58.38 -19.34 -13.03
CA GLU A 384 -59.75 -19.83 -13.23
C GLU A 384 -60.74 -18.66 -13.13
N ARG A 385 -61.66 -18.59 -14.09
CA ARG A 385 -62.92 -17.84 -14.02
C ARG A 385 -63.97 -18.56 -14.87
N PRO A 386 -65.27 -18.34 -14.59
CA PRO A 386 -65.96 -18.25 -13.30
C PRO A 386 -66.82 -19.48 -13.01
#